data_AF-A0A168JYG4-F1
#
_entry.id   AF-A0A168JYG4-F1
#
_cell.length_a   1.000
_cell.length_b   1.000
_cell.length_c   1.000
_cell.angle_alpha   90.00
_cell.angle_beta   90.00
_cell.angle_gamma   90.00
#
_symmetry.space_group_name_H-M   'P 1'
#
loop_
_entity.id
_entity.type
_entity.pdbx_description
1 polymer ?
#
loop_
_entity_poly.entity_id
_entity_poly.type
_entity_poly.pdbx_seq_one_letter_code
_entity_poly.pdbx_strand_id
1 'polypeptide(L)'
;MSDIKDETVKRKAEEDLPSPAAPKRVKHSDSEEPQDDRLEDNDDQQLDVSISAPAGGDTGGDEGDGDEAEADDEEGGDTKDDEREEREDDKDGDGDDEDKDEEKDEDRKAKIEDGDEPNSEDQSPGVIEERNGEIEFRVVNNDGGRESLIVLTGLKCLFQKQLPKMPKDYIARLVYDRTHLSIAIVKKPLEVVGGVTFRPFKGRRFAEIVFFAISTDQQVKGYGAHLMCHLKDYVKATSDVMYFLTYADNYAIGYFKKQGFTKEITLDRSVWMGYIKDYEGGTIMQCSMLPRIRYLEVGRLLLKQKECVQAKIRAYSKSHNVHAPPKEWKNGIKEINPLDIPAIRASGWSPDMDELARQPRHGPNYNQLLHLLNDLQNHNSAWPFLVPVNRDDVADYYEVIKEPMDLSTMENKLEADQYPTPEEFIRDATLVFNNCRKYNNESTPYAKSATKLEKFMWQQLKAVPEWSHLEPEK
;
A
#
# COMPACT_ATOMS: atom_id res chain seq x y z
N MET A 1 -5.60 7.99 67.44
CA MET A 1 -5.93 9.29 66.80
C MET A 1 -5.63 9.11 65.32
N SER A 2 -6.57 8.53 64.57
CA SER A 2 -7.58 9.27 63.75
C SER A 2 -6.84 10.01 62.63
N ASP A 3 -6.74 9.51 61.39
CA ASP A 3 -7.85 9.26 60.46
C ASP A 3 -7.40 8.41 59.25
N ILE A 4 -7.64 7.09 59.27
CA ILE A 4 -7.56 6.23 58.07
C ILE A 4 -8.62 5.13 58.22
N LYS A 5 -9.90 5.49 58.20
CA LYS A 5 -11.01 4.52 58.19
C LYS A 5 -12.22 4.90 57.33
N ASP A 6 -12.15 5.96 56.51
CA ASP A 6 -13.35 6.51 55.86
C ASP A 6 -13.33 6.56 54.32
N GLU A 7 -12.44 5.81 53.65
CA GLU A 7 -12.46 5.68 52.19
C GLU A 7 -12.88 4.28 51.68
N THR A 8 -12.98 3.28 52.55
CA THR A 8 -13.28 1.90 52.15
C THR A 8 -14.77 1.56 52.12
N VAL A 9 -15.64 2.51 52.48
CA VAL A 9 -17.11 2.31 52.52
C VAL A 9 -17.85 2.94 51.32
N LYS A 10 -17.17 3.73 50.49
CA LYS A 10 -17.76 4.34 49.27
C LYS A 10 -17.56 3.55 47.97
N ARG A 11 -16.87 2.40 47.99
CA ARG A 11 -16.66 1.55 46.80
C ARG A 11 -17.56 0.31 46.73
N LYS A 12 -18.62 0.24 47.54
CA LYS A 12 -19.54 -0.90 47.61
C LYS A 12 -21.00 -0.58 47.28
N ALA A 13 -21.23 0.55 46.61
CA ALA A 13 -22.55 1.01 46.19
C ALA A 13 -22.48 1.62 44.78
N GLU A 14 -22.04 0.84 43.80
CA GLU A 14 -22.17 1.17 42.37
C GLU A 14 -22.10 -0.08 41.46
N GLU A 15 -22.41 -1.27 42.01
CA GLU A 15 -22.74 -2.48 41.26
C GLU A 15 -24.23 -2.75 41.43
N ASP A 16 -25.05 -2.09 40.60
CA ASP A 16 -26.40 -2.51 40.21
C ASP A 16 -27.00 -1.42 39.29
N LEU A 17 -26.60 -1.44 38.03
CA LEU A 17 -27.28 -0.69 36.96
C LEU A 17 -27.84 -1.71 35.95
N PRO A 18 -29.15 -1.70 35.66
CA PRO A 18 -29.75 -2.63 34.70
C PRO A 18 -29.36 -2.27 33.27
N SER A 19 -29.01 -3.31 32.50
CA SER A 19 -28.67 -3.28 31.08
C SER A 19 -29.76 -2.57 30.22
N PRO A 20 -29.40 -1.71 29.25
CA PRO A 20 -30.39 -1.07 28.39
C PRO A 20 -31.04 -2.07 27.45
N ALA A 21 -32.37 -2.14 27.53
CA ALA A 21 -33.22 -3.03 26.76
C ALA A 21 -33.08 -2.80 25.23
N ALA A 22 -32.99 -3.90 24.49
CA ALA A 22 -33.03 -3.94 23.04
C ALA A 22 -34.30 -3.27 22.48
N PRO A 23 -34.22 -2.49 21.38
CA PRO A 23 -35.39 -1.89 20.77
C PRO A 23 -36.33 -2.95 20.20
N LYS A 24 -37.59 -2.90 20.64
CA LYS A 24 -38.67 -3.78 20.19
C LYS A 24 -38.98 -3.55 18.71
N ARG A 25 -38.91 -4.63 17.95
CA ARG A 25 -39.38 -4.77 16.56
C ARG A 25 -40.88 -4.49 16.50
N VAL A 26 -41.27 -3.33 15.98
CA VAL A 26 -42.67 -3.03 15.62
C VAL A 26 -42.98 -3.80 14.34
N LYS A 27 -43.95 -4.71 14.41
CA LYS A 27 -44.61 -5.29 13.24
C LYS A 27 -45.65 -4.29 12.77
N HIS A 28 -45.53 -3.80 11.54
CA HIS A 28 -46.69 -3.28 10.81
C HIS A 28 -47.03 -4.24 9.68
N SER A 29 -48.30 -4.65 9.71
CA SER A 29 -49.02 -5.49 8.77
C SER A 29 -49.40 -4.71 7.51
N ASP A 30 -49.54 -5.45 6.42
CA ASP A 30 -50.11 -5.04 5.14
C ASP A 30 -51.40 -4.22 5.28
N SER A 31 -51.57 -3.19 4.45
CA SER A 31 -52.61 -3.10 3.40
C SER A 31 -52.93 -1.65 2.99
N GLU A 32 -53.31 -1.54 1.72
CA GLU A 32 -54.09 -0.47 1.06
C GLU A 32 -53.34 0.68 0.36
N GLU A 33 -53.28 0.56 -0.98
CA GLU A 33 -53.26 1.68 -1.93
C GLU A 33 -54.47 2.61 -1.72
N PRO A 34 -54.35 3.88 -2.14
CA PRO A 34 -55.33 4.34 -3.10
C PRO A 34 -54.77 5.17 -4.27
N GLN A 35 -55.57 5.10 -5.34
CA GLN A 35 -55.51 5.69 -6.67
C GLN A 35 -55.46 7.22 -6.66
N ASP A 36 -54.64 7.80 -7.54
CA ASP A 36 -55.02 8.57 -8.75
C ASP A 36 -55.91 9.79 -8.47
N ASP A 37 -55.31 10.98 -8.56
CA ASP A 37 -55.99 12.16 -9.09
C ASP A 37 -55.00 12.94 -9.98
N ARG A 38 -55.33 12.88 -11.26
CA ARG A 38 -54.71 13.59 -12.38
C ARG A 38 -54.94 15.09 -12.24
N LEU A 39 -53.91 15.88 -12.53
CA LEU A 39 -54.09 17.09 -13.34
C LEU A 39 -52.95 17.15 -14.37
N GLU A 40 -53.39 17.04 -15.62
CA GLU A 40 -52.65 17.24 -16.85
C GLU A 40 -52.20 18.71 -16.95
N ASP A 41 -51.00 18.95 -17.45
CA ASP A 41 -50.83 19.89 -18.56
C ASP A 41 -49.58 19.53 -19.37
N ASN A 42 -49.83 19.40 -20.67
CA ASN A 42 -48.91 19.04 -21.75
C ASN A 42 -47.93 20.17 -22.06
N ASP A 43 -46.72 19.83 -22.51
CA ASP A 43 -46.34 20.01 -23.93
C ASP A 43 -44.89 19.53 -24.17
N ASP A 44 -44.79 18.57 -25.10
CA ASP A 44 -43.84 18.47 -26.23
C ASP A 44 -42.32 18.65 -25.99
N GLN A 45 -41.41 17.79 -26.45
CA GLN A 45 -41.42 16.98 -27.68
C GLN A 45 -40.41 15.83 -27.58
N GLN A 46 -40.82 14.67 -28.07
CA GLN A 46 -40.09 13.41 -28.17
C GLN A 46 -39.67 13.21 -29.63
N LEU A 47 -38.43 12.76 -29.87
CA LEU A 47 -38.08 12.03 -31.09
C LEU A 47 -37.14 10.87 -30.73
N ASP A 48 -37.73 9.68 -30.76
CA ASP A 48 -37.07 8.37 -30.81
C ASP A 48 -36.27 8.22 -32.12
N VAL A 49 -35.09 7.60 -32.03
CA VAL A 49 -34.55 6.79 -33.13
C VAL A 49 -33.85 5.56 -32.57
N SER A 50 -34.56 4.44 -32.62
CA SER A 50 -34.02 3.08 -32.61
C SER A 50 -33.25 2.79 -33.91
N ILE A 51 -32.04 2.22 -33.82
CA ILE A 51 -31.38 1.58 -34.97
C ILE A 51 -30.83 0.21 -34.59
N SER A 52 -31.28 -0.74 -35.40
CA SER A 52 -31.02 -2.16 -35.52
C SER A 52 -29.58 -2.53 -35.93
N ALA A 53 -29.17 -3.73 -35.53
CA ALA A 53 -28.08 -4.49 -36.15
C ALA A 53 -28.38 -4.88 -37.61
N PRO A 54 -27.34 -5.27 -38.39
CA PRO A 54 -27.53 -6.29 -39.40
C PRO A 54 -26.53 -7.45 -39.29
N ALA A 55 -27.00 -8.63 -39.67
CA ALA A 55 -26.25 -9.84 -39.97
C ALA A 55 -26.63 -10.35 -41.37
N GLY A 56 -25.67 -11.00 -42.06
CA GLY A 56 -25.82 -11.83 -43.28
C GLY A 56 -25.64 -11.07 -44.60
N GLY A 57 -25.02 -11.57 -45.66
CA GLY A 57 -24.38 -12.85 -46.03
C GLY A 57 -23.75 -12.67 -47.43
N ASP A 58 -22.56 -13.22 -47.67
CA ASP A 58 -22.26 -14.35 -48.60
C ASP A 58 -22.41 -14.09 -50.12
N THR A 59 -21.28 -14.24 -50.82
CA THR A 59 -20.99 -14.80 -52.18
C THR A 59 -19.49 -14.48 -52.43
N GLY A 60 -18.54 -15.33 -52.81
CA GLY A 60 -18.51 -16.61 -53.53
C GLY A 60 -17.44 -16.49 -54.65
N GLY A 61 -16.51 -17.45 -54.75
CA GLY A 61 -15.48 -17.60 -55.81
C GLY A 61 -14.05 -17.46 -55.24
N ASP A 62 -13.28 -18.52 -54.97
CA ASP A 62 -12.73 -19.62 -55.80
C ASP A 62 -11.51 -19.21 -56.66
N GLU A 63 -10.58 -20.17 -56.79
CA GLU A 63 -9.24 -20.16 -57.40
C GLU A 63 -8.11 -19.66 -56.47
N GLY A 64 -7.04 -20.41 -56.15
CA GLY A 64 -6.53 -21.64 -56.72
C GLY A 64 -5.03 -21.49 -56.99
N ASP A 65 -4.22 -22.19 -56.19
CA ASP A 65 -2.91 -22.77 -56.52
C ASP A 65 -1.67 -21.88 -56.77
N GLY A 66 -0.50 -22.43 -56.38
CA GLY A 66 0.80 -22.00 -56.90
C GLY A 66 1.92 -21.85 -55.86
N ASP A 67 2.42 -22.97 -55.34
CA ASP A 67 3.83 -23.11 -54.95
C ASP A 67 4.74 -22.75 -56.15
N GLU A 68 5.84 -22.04 -55.90
CA GLU A 68 7.10 -22.25 -56.64
C GLU A 68 8.26 -21.55 -55.89
N ALA A 69 9.14 -22.39 -55.35
CA ALA A 69 10.51 -22.05 -55.00
C ALA A 69 11.36 -22.04 -56.27
N GLU A 70 12.31 -21.11 -56.41
CA GLU A 70 13.51 -21.26 -57.25
C GLU A 70 14.66 -20.48 -56.59
N ALA A 71 15.85 -21.05 -56.74
CA ALA A 71 17.05 -20.84 -55.96
C ALA A 71 18.07 -19.97 -56.71
N ASP A 72 19.14 -19.66 -55.96
CA ASP A 72 20.54 -19.44 -56.36
C ASP A 72 20.92 -18.40 -57.43
N ASP A 73 21.76 -17.46 -57.02
CA ASP A 73 23.01 -17.17 -57.73
C ASP A 73 24.09 -16.70 -56.73
N GLU A 74 25.20 -17.46 -56.70
CA GLU A 74 26.44 -17.18 -55.98
C GLU A 74 27.37 -16.24 -56.76
N GLU A 75 28.23 -15.55 -56.00
CA GLU A 75 29.65 -15.17 -56.24
C GLU A 75 29.91 -13.79 -55.60
N GLY A 76 30.91 -13.50 -54.76
CA GLY A 76 32.08 -14.22 -54.28
C GLY A 76 33.09 -13.18 -53.71
N GLY A 77 33.80 -13.54 -52.62
CA GLY A 77 34.99 -12.85 -52.05
C GLY A 77 34.73 -11.53 -51.29
N ASP A 78 35.31 -11.23 -50.14
CA ASP A 78 36.64 -11.57 -49.66
C ASP A 78 36.70 -11.49 -48.12
N THR A 79 37.54 -12.33 -47.54
CA THR A 79 37.74 -12.59 -46.12
C THR A 79 38.57 -11.51 -45.43
N LYS A 80 38.35 -11.34 -44.12
CA LYS A 80 39.42 -11.09 -43.14
C LYS A 80 38.96 -11.45 -41.72
N ASP A 81 39.74 -12.35 -41.14
CA ASP A 81 39.66 -12.90 -39.80
C ASP A 81 39.75 -11.83 -38.70
N ASP A 82 39.05 -12.06 -37.58
CA ASP A 82 39.60 -11.81 -36.25
C ASP A 82 38.88 -12.73 -35.25
N GLU A 83 39.62 -13.74 -34.81
CA GLU A 83 39.32 -14.64 -33.71
C GLU A 83 39.19 -13.84 -32.41
N ARG A 84 38.12 -14.07 -31.62
CA ARG A 84 38.15 -13.79 -30.18
C ARG A 84 37.53 -14.92 -29.38
N GLU A 85 38.46 -15.53 -28.65
CA GLU A 85 38.36 -16.50 -27.57
C GLU A 85 37.09 -16.41 -26.71
N GLU A 86 36.46 -17.55 -26.54
CA GLU A 86 35.64 -17.90 -25.39
C GLU A 86 36.51 -17.80 -24.12
N ARG A 87 36.04 -17.03 -23.13
CA ARG A 87 36.53 -17.11 -21.75
C ARG A 87 35.35 -17.43 -20.85
N GLU A 88 35.40 -18.64 -20.32
CA GLU A 88 34.74 -19.06 -19.10
C GLU A 88 35.27 -18.21 -17.95
N ASP A 89 34.37 -17.53 -17.23
CA ASP A 89 34.64 -17.01 -15.90
C ASP A 89 33.58 -17.59 -14.96
N ASP A 90 33.92 -18.74 -14.38
CA ASP A 90 33.41 -19.20 -13.10
C ASP A 90 33.77 -18.17 -12.02
N LYS A 91 32.76 -17.56 -11.39
CA LYS A 91 32.88 -17.08 -10.01
C LYS A 91 31.59 -17.27 -9.24
N ASP A 92 31.69 -18.20 -8.31
CA ASP A 92 30.86 -18.37 -7.12
C ASP A 92 30.59 -17.02 -6.43
N GLY A 93 29.32 -16.77 -6.12
CA GLY A 93 28.87 -15.63 -5.34
C GLY A 93 27.85 -16.08 -4.32
N ASP A 94 28.35 -16.54 -3.17
CA ASP A 94 27.58 -16.68 -1.94
C ASP A 94 28.41 -16.10 -0.80
N GLY A 95 27.77 -15.38 0.12
CA GLY A 95 28.35 -14.98 1.42
C GLY A 95 28.48 -13.48 1.68
N ASP A 96 27.55 -12.99 2.50
CA ASP A 96 27.75 -12.05 3.62
C ASP A 96 28.18 -10.60 3.33
N ASP A 97 27.21 -9.68 3.30
CA ASP A 97 27.40 -8.28 3.73
C ASP A 97 26.07 -7.66 4.21
N GLU A 98 25.49 -8.23 5.27
CA GLU A 98 24.54 -7.55 6.15
C GLU A 98 24.98 -7.77 7.60
N ASP A 99 25.99 -7.00 8.06
CA ASP A 99 26.26 -6.76 9.49
C ASP A 99 27.50 -5.83 9.66
N LYS A 100 27.39 -4.57 9.20
CA LYS A 100 28.34 -3.49 9.58
C LYS A 100 27.68 -2.13 9.61
N ASP A 101 26.71 -1.93 10.49
CA ASP A 101 26.24 -0.57 10.87
C ASP A 101 25.91 -0.44 12.37
N GLU A 102 26.60 -1.19 13.22
CA GLU A 102 26.53 -1.03 14.68
C GLU A 102 27.92 -0.82 15.30
N GLU A 103 28.68 0.22 14.92
CA GLU A 103 29.81 0.67 15.75
C GLU A 103 30.37 2.06 15.37
N LYS A 104 29.53 3.11 15.35
CA LYS A 104 30.03 4.51 15.39
C LYS A 104 29.09 5.44 16.14
N ASP A 105 28.91 5.20 17.44
CA ASP A 105 28.17 6.13 18.30
C ASP A 105 28.82 6.30 19.68
N GLU A 106 30.15 6.45 19.73
CA GLU A 106 30.86 6.92 20.92
C GLU A 106 32.00 7.88 20.56
N ASP A 107 31.66 9.10 20.13
CA ASP A 107 32.38 10.32 20.55
C ASP A 107 31.81 11.54 19.79
N ARG A 108 30.72 12.12 20.29
CA ARG A 108 30.36 13.51 19.96
C ARG A 108 30.06 14.26 21.25
N LYS A 109 31.12 14.87 21.80
CA LYS A 109 31.01 15.88 22.86
C LYS A 109 30.11 17.02 22.36
N ALA A 110 28.94 17.15 22.98
CA ALA A 110 28.04 18.27 22.78
C ALA A 110 28.73 19.59 23.12
N LYS A 111 28.98 20.42 22.10
CA LYS A 111 28.98 21.87 22.26
C LYS A 111 27.58 22.35 21.92
N ILE A 112 26.93 22.96 22.90
CA ILE A 112 25.63 23.60 22.77
C ILE A 112 25.90 24.99 22.20
N GLU A 113 25.54 25.22 20.95
CA GLU A 113 25.28 26.56 20.41
C GLU A 113 23.86 26.57 19.84
N ASP A 114 23.08 27.57 20.25
CA ASP A 114 21.68 27.76 19.89
C ASP A 114 21.54 28.05 18.39
N GLY A 115 20.98 27.10 17.62
CA GLY A 115 20.47 27.36 16.28
C GLY A 115 20.71 26.26 15.26
N ASP A 116 20.25 25.02 15.50
CA ASP A 116 20.35 23.96 14.49
C ASP A 116 19.09 23.84 13.63
N GLU A 117 19.25 24.15 12.34
CA GLU A 117 18.47 23.53 11.26
C GLU A 117 18.66 22.00 11.33
N PRO A 118 17.64 21.19 10.96
CA PRO A 118 17.79 19.74 10.97
C PRO A 118 18.99 19.31 10.13
N ASN A 119 19.83 18.43 10.69
CA ASN A 119 21.04 17.91 10.07
C ASN A 119 20.74 17.48 8.61
N SER A 120 21.52 17.98 7.65
CA SER A 120 21.25 17.84 6.21
C SER A 120 21.29 16.38 5.72
N GLU A 121 21.79 15.46 6.54
CA GLU A 121 22.01 14.06 6.21
C GLU A 121 20.73 13.20 6.25
N ASP A 122 19.67 13.64 6.93
CA ASP A 122 18.41 12.87 7.06
C ASP A 122 17.31 13.26 6.03
N GLN A 123 17.59 14.22 5.16
CA GLN A 123 16.59 14.71 4.20
C GLN A 123 16.63 13.89 2.90
N SER A 124 15.45 13.52 2.38
CA SER A 124 15.39 12.78 1.11
C SER A 124 16.02 13.59 -0.04
N PRO A 125 16.68 12.94 -1.00
CA PRO A 125 17.34 13.62 -2.12
C PRO A 125 16.45 14.63 -2.85
N GLY A 126 15.16 14.32 -3.05
CA GLY A 126 14.24 15.23 -3.72
C GLY A 126 13.98 16.56 -3.00
N VAL A 127 14.09 16.59 -1.66
CA VAL A 127 13.98 17.83 -0.87
C VAL A 127 15.25 18.68 -1.07
N ILE A 128 16.40 18.03 -1.13
CA ILE A 128 17.70 18.67 -1.34
C ILE A 128 17.77 19.26 -2.76
N GLU A 129 17.38 18.49 -3.79
CA GLU A 129 17.36 18.96 -5.19
C GLU A 129 16.40 20.17 -5.36
N GLU A 130 15.26 20.22 -4.65
CA GLU A 130 14.38 21.40 -4.64
C GLU A 130 15.04 22.60 -3.93
N ARG A 131 15.65 22.39 -2.76
CA ARG A 131 16.34 23.45 -2.01
C ARG A 131 17.48 24.07 -2.81
N ASN A 132 18.19 23.25 -3.59
CA ASN A 132 19.26 23.69 -4.50
C ASN A 132 18.72 24.36 -5.78
N GLY A 133 17.40 24.29 -6.02
CA GLY A 133 16.76 24.83 -7.21
C GLY A 133 17.07 24.04 -8.49
N GLU A 134 17.43 22.76 -8.36
CA GLU A 134 17.64 21.83 -9.48
C GLU A 134 16.29 21.36 -10.04
N ILE A 135 15.32 21.14 -9.15
CA ILE A 135 13.94 20.85 -9.47
C ILE A 135 13.00 21.92 -8.91
N GLU A 136 11.80 21.99 -9.48
CA GLU A 136 10.72 22.83 -9.00
C GLU A 136 9.36 22.15 -9.19
N PHE A 137 8.39 22.49 -8.33
CA PHE A 137 7.03 22.00 -8.42
C PHE A 137 6.15 23.06 -9.07
N ARG A 138 5.65 22.76 -10.28
CA ARG A 138 4.77 23.68 -11.03
C ARG A 138 3.36 23.14 -11.07
N VAL A 139 2.40 23.96 -10.66
CA VAL A 139 0.99 23.69 -10.89
C VAL A 139 0.58 24.25 -12.25
N VAL A 140 0.05 23.39 -13.11
CA VAL A 140 -0.32 23.71 -14.49
C VAL A 140 -1.72 23.18 -14.81
N ASN A 141 -2.41 23.85 -15.73
CA ASN A 141 -3.62 23.38 -16.36
C ASN A 141 -3.62 23.80 -17.83
N ASN A 142 -4.62 23.37 -18.61
CA ASN A 142 -4.76 23.79 -20.00
C ASN A 142 -5.36 25.21 -20.10
N ASP A 143 -4.53 26.20 -19.79
CA ASP A 143 -4.80 27.64 -19.87
C ASP A 143 -4.56 28.25 -21.26
N GLY A 144 -4.02 27.46 -22.20
CA GLY A 144 -3.60 27.92 -23.53
C GLY A 144 -2.19 28.52 -23.58
N GLY A 145 -1.48 28.56 -22.45
CA GLY A 145 -0.09 29.01 -22.36
C GLY A 145 0.90 28.00 -22.95
N ARG A 146 1.95 28.49 -23.62
CA ARG A 146 2.97 27.65 -24.24
C ARG A 146 3.73 26.80 -23.22
N GLU A 147 4.12 27.38 -22.09
CA GLU A 147 4.86 26.64 -21.04
C GLU A 147 3.98 25.57 -20.39
N SER A 148 2.74 25.92 -20.01
CA SER A 148 1.76 24.98 -19.48
C SER A 148 1.56 23.80 -20.43
N LEU A 149 1.43 24.07 -21.73
CA LEU A 149 1.29 23.02 -22.74
C LEU A 149 2.53 22.10 -22.85
N ILE A 150 3.75 22.64 -22.74
CA ILE A 150 4.99 21.84 -22.74
C ILE A 150 5.00 20.91 -21.54
N VAL A 151 4.71 21.42 -20.35
CA VAL A 151 4.69 20.63 -19.10
C VAL A 151 3.59 19.57 -19.15
N LEU A 152 2.38 19.92 -19.56
CA LEU A 152 1.27 18.96 -19.72
C LEU A 152 1.61 17.87 -20.75
N THR A 153 2.30 18.23 -21.83
CA THR A 153 2.74 17.25 -22.83
C THR A 153 3.80 16.30 -22.25
N GLY A 154 4.74 16.82 -21.45
CA GLY A 154 5.69 16.00 -20.70
C GLY A 154 4.99 15.03 -19.74
N LEU A 155 4.02 15.52 -18.96
CA LEU A 155 3.20 14.69 -18.08
C LEU A 155 2.41 13.63 -18.83
N LYS A 156 1.78 13.99 -19.96
CA LYS A 156 1.08 13.03 -20.82
C LYS A 156 2.00 11.89 -21.25
N CYS A 157 3.19 12.23 -21.76
CA CYS A 157 4.18 11.23 -22.20
C CYS A 157 4.66 10.37 -21.02
N LEU A 158 4.88 10.97 -19.84
CA LEU A 158 5.25 10.26 -18.62
C LEU A 158 4.16 9.26 -18.22
N PHE A 159 2.90 9.69 -18.10
CA PHE A 159 1.80 8.82 -17.71
C PHE A 159 1.58 7.70 -18.73
N GLN A 160 1.68 7.98 -20.04
CA GLN A 160 1.57 6.95 -21.08
C GLN A 160 2.66 5.87 -20.97
N LYS A 161 3.84 6.22 -20.48
CA LYS A 161 4.95 5.28 -20.25
C LYS A 161 4.79 4.50 -18.94
N GLN A 162 4.39 5.18 -17.85
CA GLN A 162 4.32 4.59 -16.51
C GLN A 162 3.00 3.85 -16.23
N LEU A 163 1.94 4.14 -16.98
CA LEU A 163 0.62 3.53 -16.84
C LEU A 163 0.21 2.81 -18.14
N PRO A 164 0.88 1.70 -18.51
CA PRO A 164 0.66 1.03 -19.81
C PRO A 164 -0.74 0.42 -19.97
N LYS A 165 -1.44 0.15 -18.86
CA LYS A 165 -2.83 -0.34 -18.87
C LYS A 165 -3.85 0.75 -19.19
N MET A 166 -3.48 2.02 -19.09
CA MET A 166 -4.37 3.14 -19.36
C MET A 166 -4.30 3.53 -20.85
N PRO A 167 -5.45 3.66 -21.55
CA PRO A 167 -5.45 4.03 -22.95
C PRO A 167 -4.78 5.40 -23.19
N LYS A 168 -3.90 5.48 -24.20
CA LYS A 168 -3.11 6.69 -24.48
C LYS A 168 -3.97 7.93 -24.73
N ASP A 169 -5.08 7.76 -25.46
CA ASP A 169 -6.03 8.84 -25.76
C ASP A 169 -6.82 9.27 -24.52
N TYR A 170 -7.11 8.32 -23.62
CA TYR A 170 -7.76 8.60 -22.35
C TYR A 170 -6.88 9.49 -21.46
N ILE A 171 -5.59 9.15 -21.34
CA ILE A 171 -4.60 9.96 -20.62
C ILE A 171 -4.53 11.36 -21.23
N ALA A 172 -4.35 11.46 -22.55
CA ALA A 172 -4.25 12.75 -23.23
C ALA A 172 -5.48 13.62 -22.99
N ARG A 173 -6.68 13.04 -23.12
CA ARG A 173 -7.94 13.76 -22.93
C ARG A 173 -8.05 14.35 -21.53
N LEU A 174 -7.69 13.61 -20.48
CA LEU A 174 -7.80 14.10 -19.10
C LEU A 174 -6.67 15.05 -18.69
N VAL A 175 -5.44 14.81 -19.15
CA VAL A 175 -4.32 15.72 -18.88
C VAL A 175 -4.56 17.10 -19.50
N TYR A 176 -5.13 17.16 -20.71
CA TYR A 176 -5.47 18.43 -21.36
C TYR A 176 -6.86 18.97 -21.01
N ASP A 177 -7.63 18.29 -20.17
CA ASP A 177 -8.94 18.76 -19.76
C ASP A 177 -8.82 19.98 -18.85
N ARG A 178 -9.60 21.03 -19.14
CA ARG A 178 -9.52 22.32 -18.41
C ARG A 178 -10.03 22.25 -16.97
N THR A 179 -10.80 21.21 -16.63
CA THR A 179 -11.30 20.98 -15.26
C THR A 179 -10.31 20.19 -14.40
N HIS A 180 -9.24 19.68 -15.01
CA HIS A 180 -8.15 18.99 -14.32
C HIS A 180 -6.99 19.94 -14.08
N LEU A 181 -6.31 19.72 -12.96
CA LEU A 181 -5.07 20.40 -12.59
C LEU A 181 -3.96 19.35 -12.49
N SER A 182 -2.74 19.75 -12.80
CA SER A 182 -1.58 18.91 -12.61
C SER A 182 -0.51 19.62 -11.80
N ILE A 183 0.16 18.90 -10.91
CA ILE A 183 1.41 19.34 -10.30
C ILE A 183 2.53 18.51 -10.93
N ALA A 184 3.45 19.18 -11.62
CA ALA A 184 4.61 18.58 -12.24
C ALA A 184 5.87 18.87 -11.44
N ILE A 185 6.73 17.87 -11.33
CA ILE A 185 8.12 18.05 -10.93
C ILE A 185 8.90 18.35 -12.22
N VAL A 186 9.48 19.54 -12.28
CA VAL A 186 10.22 20.03 -13.45
C VAL A 186 11.69 20.19 -13.09
N LYS A 187 12.57 19.52 -13.83
CA LYS A 187 14.02 19.72 -13.78
C LYS A 187 14.42 20.73 -14.85
N LYS A 188 15.32 21.66 -14.51
CA LYS A 188 15.71 22.74 -15.43
C LYS A 188 16.36 22.17 -16.72
N PRO A 189 16.03 22.70 -17.92
CA PRO A 189 15.20 23.87 -18.15
C PRO A 189 13.68 23.61 -18.11
N LEU A 190 13.16 22.49 -18.61
CA LEU A 190 11.71 22.16 -18.65
C LEU A 190 11.45 20.64 -18.74
N GLU A 191 12.31 19.82 -18.17
CA GLU A 191 12.16 18.35 -18.19
C GLU A 191 11.18 17.88 -17.11
N VAL A 192 10.16 17.11 -17.48
CA VAL A 192 9.16 16.58 -16.52
C VAL A 192 9.64 15.24 -15.98
N VAL A 193 9.95 15.17 -14.69
CA VAL A 193 10.43 13.95 -14.02
C VAL A 193 9.35 13.20 -13.25
N GLY A 194 8.24 13.87 -12.95
CA GLY A 194 7.15 13.31 -12.16
C GLY A 194 5.93 14.21 -12.17
N GLY A 195 4.78 13.67 -11.79
CA GLY A 195 3.63 14.51 -11.54
C GLY A 195 2.36 13.77 -11.16
N VAL A 196 1.38 14.59 -10.79
CA VAL A 196 0.04 14.17 -10.40
C VAL A 196 -0.97 15.00 -11.16
N THR A 197 -1.98 14.35 -11.73
CA THR A 197 -3.17 15.02 -12.28
C THR A 197 -4.34 14.72 -11.39
N PHE A 198 -5.06 15.75 -10.97
CA PHE A 198 -6.19 15.66 -10.07
C PHE A 198 -7.33 16.59 -10.49
N ARG A 199 -8.55 16.25 -10.06
CA ARG A 199 -9.76 17.01 -10.33
C ARG A 199 -10.44 17.41 -9.02
N PRO A 200 -10.41 18.69 -8.62
CA PRO A 200 -11.10 19.15 -7.42
C PRO A 200 -12.61 19.31 -7.67
N PHE A 201 -13.44 18.79 -6.76
CA PHE A 201 -14.89 18.96 -6.80
C PHE A 201 -15.33 20.05 -5.83
N LYS A 202 -15.47 21.26 -6.35
CA LYS A 202 -15.86 22.45 -5.57
C LYS A 202 -17.18 22.20 -4.82
N GLY A 203 -17.21 22.52 -3.52
CA GLY A 203 -18.39 22.36 -2.67
C GLY A 203 -18.63 20.94 -2.15
N ARG A 204 -17.83 19.95 -2.58
CA ARG A 204 -17.89 18.56 -2.09
C ARG A 204 -16.71 18.21 -1.18
N ARG A 205 -15.76 19.15 -0.98
CA ARG A 205 -14.57 19.02 -0.12
C ARG A 205 -13.65 17.86 -0.47
N PHE A 206 -13.76 17.26 -1.66
CA PHE A 206 -12.84 16.20 -2.12
C PHE A 206 -12.26 16.50 -3.51
N ALA A 207 -11.13 15.90 -3.81
CA ALA A 207 -10.57 15.84 -5.16
C ALA A 207 -10.26 14.40 -5.56
N GLU A 208 -10.44 14.10 -6.84
CA GLU A 208 -10.05 12.83 -7.44
C GLU A 208 -8.60 12.93 -7.91
N ILE A 209 -7.73 12.02 -7.47
CA ILE A 209 -6.42 11.82 -8.08
C ILE A 209 -6.61 10.88 -9.26
N VAL A 210 -6.35 11.39 -10.46
CA VAL A 210 -6.60 10.68 -11.71
C VAL A 210 -5.35 9.93 -12.15
N PHE A 211 -4.20 10.61 -12.15
CA PHE A 211 -2.91 10.02 -12.50
C PHE A 211 -1.85 10.43 -11.48
N PHE A 212 -0.99 9.49 -11.12
CA PHE A 212 0.16 9.73 -10.26
C PHE A 212 1.32 8.87 -10.76
N ALA A 213 2.42 9.50 -11.17
CA ALA A 213 3.59 8.77 -11.66
C ALA A 213 4.89 9.57 -11.49
N ILE A 214 5.98 8.84 -11.27
CA ILE A 214 7.35 9.34 -11.27
C ILE A 214 8.13 8.55 -12.32
N SER A 215 9.01 9.23 -13.06
CA SER A 215 9.87 8.57 -14.05
C SER A 215 10.75 7.50 -13.39
N THR A 216 10.89 6.34 -14.04
CA THR A 216 11.54 5.15 -13.47
C THR A 216 12.98 5.41 -13.01
N ASP A 217 13.73 6.20 -13.77
CA ASP A 217 15.11 6.61 -13.47
C ASP A 217 15.23 7.55 -12.25
N GLN A 218 14.11 8.13 -11.82
CA GLN A 218 14.03 9.04 -10.68
C GLN A 218 13.25 8.42 -9.50
N GLN A 219 12.84 7.16 -9.58
CA GLN A 219 12.20 6.47 -8.46
C GLN A 219 13.21 6.28 -7.31
N VAL A 220 12.71 5.99 -6.11
CA VAL A 220 13.51 5.79 -4.88
C VAL A 220 14.16 7.07 -4.29
N LYS A 221 14.26 8.17 -5.03
CA LYS A 221 14.77 9.47 -4.52
C LYS A 221 13.83 10.25 -3.58
N GLY A 222 12.69 9.67 -3.24
CA GLY A 222 11.66 10.32 -2.39
C GLY A 222 10.70 11.26 -3.13
N TYR A 223 10.84 11.44 -4.46
CA TYR A 223 9.99 12.36 -5.24
C TYR A 223 8.49 12.09 -5.11
N GLY A 224 8.07 10.82 -5.07
CA GLY A 224 6.65 10.49 -4.92
C GLY A 224 6.07 10.96 -3.59
N ALA A 225 6.79 10.79 -2.47
CA ALA A 225 6.34 11.28 -1.17
C ALA A 225 6.34 12.81 -1.14
N HIS A 226 7.40 13.43 -1.67
CA HIS A 226 7.54 14.88 -1.71
C HIS A 226 6.45 15.56 -2.57
N LEU A 227 6.14 15.00 -3.74
CA LEU A 227 5.04 15.45 -4.60
C LEU A 227 3.68 15.36 -3.91
N MET A 228 3.43 14.29 -3.15
CA MET A 228 2.18 14.15 -2.39
C MET A 228 2.09 15.19 -1.26
N CYS A 229 3.20 15.51 -0.60
CA CYS A 229 3.24 16.60 0.39
C CYS A 229 2.92 17.96 -0.25
N HIS A 230 3.55 18.27 -1.38
CA HIS A 230 3.24 19.46 -2.19
C HIS A 230 1.77 19.51 -2.61
N LEU A 231 1.20 18.40 -3.09
CA LEU A 231 -0.21 18.31 -3.45
C LEU A 231 -1.13 18.61 -2.28
N LYS A 232 -0.90 17.98 -1.13
CA LYS A 232 -1.72 18.17 0.08
C LYS A 232 -1.67 19.61 0.56
N ASP A 233 -0.48 20.20 0.65
CA ASP A 233 -0.33 21.58 1.12
C ASP A 233 -0.90 22.58 0.11
N TYR A 234 -0.70 22.38 -1.19
CA TYR A 234 -1.26 23.22 -2.25
C TYR A 234 -2.80 23.21 -2.23
N VAL A 235 -3.40 22.02 -2.22
CA VAL A 235 -4.86 21.87 -2.27
C VAL A 235 -5.53 22.44 -1.03
N LYS A 236 -4.93 22.22 0.16
CA LYS A 236 -5.41 22.83 1.42
C LYS A 236 -5.30 24.35 1.44
N ALA A 237 -4.27 24.92 0.81
CA ALA A 237 -4.06 26.36 0.79
C ALA A 237 -4.96 27.08 -0.24
N THR A 238 -5.36 26.39 -1.30
CA THR A 238 -6.06 26.99 -2.45
C THR A 238 -7.53 26.61 -2.57
N SER A 239 -8.02 25.64 -1.79
CA SER A 239 -9.39 25.13 -1.88
C SER A 239 -9.94 24.62 -0.53
N ASP A 240 -11.21 24.24 -0.49
CA ASP A 240 -11.90 23.63 0.65
C ASP A 240 -11.72 22.10 0.74
N VAL A 241 -10.93 21.53 -0.17
CA VAL A 241 -10.70 20.09 -0.29
C VAL A 241 -9.91 19.58 0.92
N MET A 242 -10.46 18.58 1.58
CA MET A 242 -9.88 17.88 2.73
C MET A 242 -9.70 16.37 2.50
N TYR A 243 -10.24 15.86 1.41
CA TYR A 243 -10.22 14.44 1.08
C TYR A 243 -9.69 14.19 -0.33
N PHE A 244 -8.86 13.17 -0.49
CA PHE A 244 -8.53 12.63 -1.80
C PHE A 244 -9.17 11.27 -1.98
N LEU A 245 -9.73 11.05 -3.17
CA LEU A 245 -10.18 9.74 -3.64
C LEU A 245 -9.35 9.35 -4.85
N THR A 246 -8.96 8.08 -4.93
CA THR A 246 -8.19 7.56 -6.07
C THR A 246 -8.55 6.09 -6.27
N TYR A 247 -8.52 5.65 -7.52
CA TYR A 247 -8.38 4.23 -7.83
C TYR A 247 -6.90 3.91 -7.94
N ALA A 248 -6.42 2.99 -7.10
CA ALA A 248 -5.03 2.56 -7.08
C ALA A 248 -4.92 1.16 -7.69
N ASP A 249 -3.98 0.98 -8.61
CA ASP A 249 -3.55 -0.34 -9.05
C ASP A 249 -2.95 -1.12 -7.88
N ASN A 250 -2.99 -2.45 -7.93
CA ASN A 250 -2.50 -3.33 -6.86
C ASN A 250 -1.06 -3.02 -6.43
N TYR A 251 -0.18 -2.70 -7.39
CA TYR A 251 1.22 -2.35 -7.11
C TYR A 251 1.38 -0.98 -6.41
N ALA A 252 0.39 -0.08 -6.52
CA ALA A 252 0.43 1.26 -5.96
C ALA A 252 -0.22 1.36 -4.57
N ILE A 253 -0.97 0.35 -4.13
CA ILE A 253 -1.66 0.34 -2.82
C ILE A 253 -0.68 0.60 -1.67
N GLY A 254 0.49 -0.04 -1.68
CA GLY A 254 1.52 0.15 -0.65
C GLY A 254 2.05 1.59 -0.60
N TYR A 255 2.23 2.22 -1.75
CA TYR A 255 2.60 3.64 -1.83
C TYR A 255 1.51 4.53 -1.23
N PHE A 256 0.26 4.36 -1.66
CA PHE A 256 -0.86 5.19 -1.17
C PHE A 256 -1.11 4.98 0.34
N LYS A 257 -0.98 3.75 0.85
CA LYS A 257 -1.02 3.46 2.30
C LYS A 257 0.03 4.29 3.06
N LYS A 258 1.28 4.31 2.59
CA LYS A 258 2.36 5.15 3.19
C LYS A 258 2.04 6.65 3.12
N GLN A 259 1.25 7.07 2.14
CA GLN A 259 0.77 8.45 2.03
C GLN A 259 -0.50 8.74 2.86
N GLY A 260 -0.96 7.82 3.70
CA GLY A 260 -2.13 8.00 4.55
C GLY A 260 -3.46 7.80 3.81
N PHE A 261 -3.47 6.97 2.77
CA PHE A 261 -4.71 6.47 2.17
C PHE A 261 -5.12 5.15 2.83
N THR A 262 -6.43 4.95 2.95
CA THR A 262 -7.06 3.70 3.42
C THR A 262 -8.05 3.19 2.38
N LYS A 263 -8.32 1.87 2.41
CA LYS A 263 -9.40 1.27 1.61
C LYS A 263 -10.79 1.60 2.19
N GLU A 264 -10.86 2.03 3.44
CA GLU A 264 -12.11 2.43 4.09
C GLU A 264 -12.55 3.82 3.64
N ILE A 265 -13.63 3.89 2.87
CA ILE A 265 -14.19 5.15 2.38
C ILE A 265 -15.18 5.68 3.41
N THR A 266 -14.75 6.66 4.20
CA THR A 266 -15.59 7.31 5.22
C THR A 266 -16.46 8.42 4.66
N LEU A 267 -16.18 8.90 3.43
CA LEU A 267 -17.03 9.86 2.74
C LEU A 267 -18.35 9.20 2.32
N ASP A 268 -19.45 9.88 2.62
CA ASP A 268 -20.79 9.42 2.22
C ASP A 268 -20.88 9.21 0.70
N ARG A 269 -21.49 8.11 0.28
CA ARG A 269 -21.57 7.72 -1.14
C ARG A 269 -22.22 8.81 -2.00
N SER A 270 -23.20 9.56 -1.49
CA SER A 270 -23.84 10.65 -2.23
C SER A 270 -22.89 11.80 -2.59
N VAL A 271 -21.77 11.92 -1.88
CA VAL A 271 -20.76 12.96 -2.10
C VAL A 271 -19.87 12.64 -3.30
N TRP A 272 -19.57 11.38 -3.57
CA TRP A 272 -18.54 11.02 -4.56
C TRP A 272 -19.01 10.03 -5.64
N MET A 273 -20.03 9.22 -5.37
CA MET A 273 -20.54 8.23 -6.30
C MET A 273 -21.11 8.91 -7.55
N GLY A 274 -20.68 8.47 -8.74
CA GLY A 274 -21.02 9.07 -10.03
C GLY A 274 -20.21 10.31 -10.41
N TYR A 275 -19.34 10.82 -9.53
CA TYR A 275 -18.47 11.97 -9.82
C TYR A 275 -17.07 11.55 -10.26
N ILE A 276 -16.52 10.53 -9.60
CA ILE A 276 -15.21 9.95 -9.93
C ILE A 276 -15.35 8.87 -11.00
N LYS A 277 -14.24 8.53 -11.65
CA LYS A 277 -14.19 7.45 -12.65
C LYS A 277 -13.86 6.12 -11.99
N ASP A 278 -14.63 5.10 -12.35
CA ASP A 278 -14.37 3.72 -11.95
C ASP A 278 -13.37 3.11 -12.93
N TYR A 279 -12.31 2.52 -12.39
CA TYR A 279 -11.28 1.83 -13.18
C TYR A 279 -11.33 0.34 -12.86
N GLU A 280 -11.52 -0.47 -13.89
CA GLU A 280 -11.55 -1.92 -13.76
C GLU A 280 -10.22 -2.44 -13.20
N GLY A 281 -10.29 -3.25 -12.14
CA GLY A 281 -9.10 -3.77 -11.45
C GLY A 281 -8.38 -2.77 -10.54
N GLY A 282 -8.88 -1.54 -10.40
CA GLY A 282 -8.40 -0.56 -9.42
C GLY A 282 -9.09 -0.72 -8.07
N THR A 283 -8.35 -0.52 -6.98
CA THR A 283 -8.90 -0.45 -5.62
C THR A 283 -9.17 1.01 -5.26
N ILE A 284 -10.41 1.35 -4.92
CA ILE A 284 -10.72 2.69 -4.40
C ILE A 284 -10.05 2.93 -3.04
N MET A 285 -9.41 4.08 -2.88
CA MET A 285 -8.76 4.48 -1.63
C MET A 285 -9.06 5.95 -1.30
N GLN A 286 -9.18 6.23 0.00
CA GLN A 286 -9.42 7.58 0.53
C GLN A 286 -8.25 8.06 1.38
N CYS A 287 -7.81 9.29 1.19
CA CYS A 287 -6.95 10.02 2.13
C CYS A 287 -7.73 11.14 2.80
N SER A 288 -7.75 11.15 4.14
CA SER A 288 -8.31 12.23 4.95
C SER A 288 -7.18 13.12 5.46
N MET A 289 -7.10 14.36 4.96
CA MET A 289 -6.01 15.26 5.33
C MET A 289 -6.17 15.80 6.76
N LEU A 290 -5.04 15.98 7.45
CA LEU A 290 -5.01 16.57 8.78
C LEU A 290 -5.07 18.10 8.65
N PRO A 291 -5.97 18.80 9.39
CA PRO A 291 -6.25 20.21 9.17
C PRO A 291 -5.06 21.12 9.52
N ARG A 292 -4.38 20.86 10.64
CA ARG A 292 -3.42 21.79 11.24
C ARG A 292 -1.98 21.64 10.76
N ILE A 293 -1.67 20.61 9.98
CA ILE A 293 -0.28 20.32 9.59
C ILE A 293 0.05 20.89 8.22
N ARG A 294 1.31 21.26 8.03
CA ARG A 294 1.93 21.42 6.71
C ARG A 294 2.73 20.15 6.42
N TYR A 295 2.35 19.42 5.40
CA TYR A 295 2.93 18.13 5.06
C TYR A 295 4.40 18.25 4.63
N LEU A 296 4.80 19.35 3.99
CA LEU A 296 6.20 19.62 3.67
C LEU A 296 7.09 19.77 4.93
N GLU A 297 6.52 20.09 6.08
CA GLU A 297 7.25 20.21 7.36
C GLU A 297 7.06 19.01 8.28
N VAL A 298 6.44 17.92 7.81
CA VAL A 298 6.07 16.79 8.68
C VAL A 298 7.29 16.15 9.34
N GLY A 299 8.42 16.01 8.61
CA GLY A 299 9.66 15.44 9.17
C GLY A 299 10.17 16.26 10.35
N ARG A 300 10.25 17.59 10.19
CA ARG A 300 10.65 18.50 11.26
C ARG A 300 9.65 18.50 12.43
N LEU A 301 8.35 18.45 12.13
CA LEU A 301 7.31 18.41 13.16
C LEU A 301 7.41 17.14 14.02
N LEU A 302 7.56 15.98 13.38
CA LEU A 302 7.70 14.69 14.07
C LEU A 302 8.98 14.63 14.90
N LEU A 303 10.09 15.15 14.38
CA LEU A 303 11.35 15.24 15.14
C LEU A 303 11.17 16.07 16.42
N LYS A 304 10.56 17.26 16.32
CA LYS A 304 10.27 18.09 17.50
C LYS A 304 9.29 17.44 18.48
N GLN A 305 8.30 16.71 17.98
CA GLN A 305 7.40 15.94 18.84
C GLN A 305 8.14 14.83 19.58
N LYS A 306 9.02 14.08 18.88
CA LYS A 306 9.89 13.06 19.47
C LYS A 306 10.78 13.66 20.55
N GLU A 307 11.45 14.78 20.28
CA GLU A 307 12.27 15.50 21.25
C GLU A 307 11.49 15.91 22.50
N CYS A 308 10.28 16.46 22.34
CA CYS A 308 9.42 16.85 23.45
C CYS A 308 9.02 15.65 24.32
N VAL A 309 8.60 14.55 23.69
CA VAL A 309 8.27 13.30 24.39
C VAL A 309 9.49 12.75 25.11
N GLN A 310 10.66 12.71 24.45
CA GLN A 310 11.91 12.26 25.06
C GLN A 310 12.36 13.15 26.22
N ALA A 311 12.22 14.47 26.13
CA ALA A 311 12.54 15.38 27.21
C ALA A 311 11.65 15.13 28.43
N LYS A 312 10.34 14.88 28.20
CA LYS A 312 9.41 14.50 29.26
C LYS A 312 9.80 13.14 29.86
N ILE A 313 10.15 12.15 29.04
CA ILE A 313 10.63 10.85 29.50
C ILE A 313 11.90 11.02 30.35
N ARG A 314 12.91 11.75 29.89
CA ARG A 314 14.18 11.97 30.61
C ARG A 314 13.98 12.66 31.98
N ALA A 315 12.94 13.47 32.13
CA ALA A 315 12.64 14.13 33.40
C ALA A 315 12.19 13.16 34.51
N TYR A 316 11.68 11.97 34.15
CA TYR A 316 11.24 10.95 35.12
C TYR A 316 12.07 9.66 35.03
N SER A 317 12.45 9.27 33.82
CA SER A 317 13.19 8.06 33.53
C SER A 317 14.66 8.23 33.88
N LYS A 318 15.18 7.23 34.61
CA LYS A 318 16.60 7.07 34.92
C LYS A 318 17.29 6.11 33.97
N SER A 319 16.62 5.64 32.92
CA SER A 319 17.15 4.63 31.99
C SER A 319 18.39 5.10 31.21
N HIS A 320 18.58 6.42 31.07
CA HIS A 320 19.75 7.00 30.42
C HIS A 320 21.01 7.01 31.30
N ASN A 321 20.90 6.62 32.58
CA ASN A 321 22.04 6.50 33.47
C ASN A 321 22.80 5.22 33.17
N VAL A 322 24.02 5.35 32.67
CA VAL A 322 24.93 4.21 32.47
C VAL A 322 25.49 3.80 33.84
N HIS A 323 25.18 2.57 34.27
CA HIS A 323 25.68 2.00 35.51
C HIS A 323 26.92 1.15 35.22
N ALA A 324 27.99 1.36 36.00
CA ALA A 324 29.19 0.53 35.90
C ALA A 324 28.90 -0.93 36.26
N PRO A 325 29.62 -1.90 35.66
CA PRO A 325 29.44 -3.31 35.99
C PRO A 325 29.73 -3.58 37.48
N PRO A 326 29.10 -4.59 38.08
CA PRO A 326 29.33 -4.97 39.47
C PRO A 326 30.81 -5.26 39.77
N LYS A 327 31.29 -4.87 40.96
CA LYS A 327 32.71 -5.02 41.35
C LYS A 327 33.13 -6.49 41.42
N GLU A 328 32.17 -7.37 41.65
CA GLU A 328 32.29 -8.82 41.72
C GLU A 328 32.75 -9.44 40.40
N TRP A 329 32.47 -8.77 39.28
CA TRP A 329 32.82 -9.24 37.93
C TRP A 329 34.26 -8.94 37.51
N LYS A 330 35.03 -8.24 38.35
CA LYS A 330 36.41 -7.84 38.04
C LYS A 330 37.36 -9.01 37.77
N ASN A 331 37.07 -10.19 38.35
CA ASN A 331 37.86 -11.41 38.20
C ASN A 331 37.09 -12.53 37.47
N GLY A 332 36.11 -12.17 36.64
CA GLY A 332 35.24 -13.10 35.91
C GLY A 332 33.76 -12.94 36.27
N ILE A 333 32.88 -13.30 35.33
CA ILE A 333 31.43 -13.19 35.48
C ILE A 333 30.95 -14.16 36.58
N LYS A 334 30.21 -13.62 37.54
CA LYS A 334 29.58 -14.39 38.62
C LYS A 334 28.09 -14.10 38.63
N GLU A 335 27.28 -15.11 38.95
CA GLU A 335 25.85 -14.95 39.13
C GLU A 335 25.58 -13.96 40.27
N ILE A 336 24.72 -12.98 40.02
CA ILE A 336 24.31 -11.95 40.97
C ILE A 336 22.79 -11.95 41.00
N ASN A 337 22.20 -11.91 42.20
CA ASN A 337 20.77 -11.74 42.34
C ASN A 337 20.37 -10.33 41.86
N PRO A 338 19.52 -10.20 40.83
CA PRO A 338 19.14 -8.89 40.30
C PRO A 338 18.50 -7.96 41.33
N LEU A 339 17.82 -8.50 42.36
CA LEU A 339 17.21 -7.71 43.43
C LEU A 339 18.22 -7.05 44.37
N ASP A 340 19.47 -7.51 44.40
CA ASP A 340 20.55 -6.91 45.19
C ASP A 340 21.11 -5.64 44.53
N ILE A 341 20.84 -5.45 43.23
CA ILE A 341 21.25 -4.26 42.49
C ILE A 341 20.23 -3.14 42.75
N PRO A 342 20.60 -2.03 43.43
CA PRO A 342 19.66 -0.99 43.84
C PRO A 342 18.91 -0.34 42.66
N ALA A 343 19.55 -0.25 41.48
CA ALA A 343 18.95 0.31 40.28
C ALA A 343 17.84 -0.60 39.71
N ILE A 344 18.04 -1.92 39.69
CA ILE A 344 17.03 -2.90 39.24
C ILE A 344 15.88 -2.96 40.23
N ARG A 345 16.16 -2.94 41.54
CA ARG A 345 15.10 -2.85 42.56
C ARG A 345 14.25 -1.58 42.40
N ALA A 346 14.89 -0.45 42.10
CA ALA A 346 14.21 0.84 41.95
C ALA A 346 13.39 0.96 40.65
N SER A 347 13.67 0.15 39.62
CA SER A 347 12.86 0.12 38.39
C SER A 347 11.54 -0.63 38.56
N GLY A 348 11.32 -1.29 39.69
CA GLY A 348 10.16 -2.16 39.90
C GLY A 348 10.27 -3.49 39.16
N TRP A 349 11.48 -3.85 38.71
CA TRP A 349 11.75 -5.13 38.05
C TRP A 349 11.35 -6.28 38.97
N SER A 350 10.73 -7.30 38.39
CA SER A 350 10.41 -8.57 39.03
C SER A 350 10.78 -9.72 38.09
N PRO A 351 11.09 -10.91 38.63
CA PRO A 351 11.32 -12.10 37.82
C PRO A 351 10.17 -12.38 36.84
N ASP A 352 8.92 -12.20 37.27
CA ASP A 352 7.74 -12.42 36.42
C ASP A 352 7.68 -11.43 35.24
N MET A 353 8.05 -10.16 35.45
CA MET A 353 8.13 -9.17 34.36
C MET A 353 9.26 -9.49 33.37
N ASP A 354 10.38 -9.97 33.88
CA ASP A 354 11.54 -10.37 33.09
C ASP A 354 11.24 -11.61 32.22
N GLU A 355 10.55 -12.59 32.81
CA GLU A 355 10.08 -13.78 32.11
C GLU A 355 9.08 -13.40 31.02
N LEU A 356 8.11 -12.52 31.30
CA LEU A 356 7.17 -12.01 30.31
C LEU A 356 7.86 -11.22 29.18
N ALA A 357 8.89 -10.42 29.49
CA ALA A 357 9.64 -9.67 28.49
C ALA A 357 10.53 -10.56 27.61
N ARG A 358 10.99 -11.70 28.13
CA ARG A 358 11.73 -12.71 27.36
C ARG A 358 10.83 -13.63 26.55
N GLN A 359 9.53 -13.67 26.82
CA GLN A 359 8.61 -14.43 25.99
C GLN A 359 8.63 -13.83 24.58
N PRO A 360 9.01 -14.62 23.55
CA PRO A 360 8.97 -14.14 22.20
C PRO A 360 7.53 -13.74 21.88
N ARG A 361 7.36 -12.51 21.38
CA ARG A 361 6.03 -11.94 21.10
C ARG A 361 5.24 -12.80 20.11
N HIS A 362 5.96 -13.48 19.22
CA HIS A 362 5.42 -14.38 18.22
C HIS A 362 6.11 -15.74 18.27
N GLY A 363 5.48 -16.75 17.68
CA GLY A 363 6.06 -18.09 17.55
C GLY A 363 7.38 -18.11 16.76
N PRO A 364 8.19 -19.18 16.90
CA PRO A 364 9.52 -19.27 16.29
C PRO A 364 9.52 -19.17 14.75
N ASN A 365 8.41 -19.55 14.11
CA ASN A 365 8.27 -19.55 12.65
C ASN A 365 7.63 -18.27 12.10
N TYR A 366 7.25 -17.31 12.96
CA TYR A 366 6.45 -16.15 12.55
C TYR A 366 7.08 -15.35 11.41
N ASN A 367 8.38 -15.04 11.52
CA ASN A 367 9.06 -14.24 10.50
C ASN A 367 9.13 -14.98 9.16
N GLN A 368 9.48 -16.28 9.15
CA GLN A 368 9.51 -17.06 7.91
C GLN A 368 8.10 -17.19 7.29
N LEU A 369 7.05 -17.36 8.09
CA LEU A 369 5.67 -17.40 7.60
C LEU A 369 5.21 -16.04 7.07
N LEU A 370 5.65 -14.95 7.70
CA LEU A 370 5.36 -13.58 7.25
C LEU A 370 6.04 -13.29 5.91
N HIS A 371 7.30 -13.70 5.74
CA HIS A 371 8.00 -13.61 4.46
C HIS A 371 7.29 -14.42 3.37
N LEU A 372 6.95 -15.68 3.64
CA LEU A 372 6.21 -16.51 2.71
C LEU A 372 4.87 -15.90 2.33
N LEU A 373 4.11 -15.38 3.30
CA LEU A 373 2.82 -14.74 3.04
C LEU A 373 2.98 -13.50 2.16
N ASN A 374 3.98 -12.66 2.43
CA ASN A 374 4.28 -11.49 1.60
C ASN A 374 4.63 -11.89 0.16
N ASP A 375 5.42 -12.93 -0.03
CA ASP A 375 5.77 -13.43 -1.36
C ASP A 375 4.53 -13.95 -2.10
N LEU A 376 3.65 -14.68 -1.40
CA LEU A 376 2.38 -15.12 -1.96
C LEU A 376 1.48 -13.95 -2.36
N GLN A 377 1.34 -12.94 -1.50
CA GLN A 377 0.52 -11.76 -1.79
C GLN A 377 1.06 -10.92 -2.95
N ASN A 378 2.39 -10.84 -3.12
CA ASN A 378 3.02 -10.07 -4.18
C ASN A 378 3.13 -10.81 -5.53
N HIS A 379 2.86 -12.11 -5.56
CA HIS A 379 2.93 -12.89 -6.79
C HIS A 379 1.83 -12.49 -7.80
N ASN A 380 2.17 -12.40 -9.09
CA ASN A 380 1.26 -11.93 -10.15
C ASN A 380 -0.05 -12.76 -10.28
N SER A 381 -0.07 -13.99 -9.79
CA SER A 381 -1.25 -14.86 -9.80
C SER A 381 -2.10 -14.78 -8.51
N ALA A 382 -1.76 -13.91 -7.57
CA ALA A 382 -2.44 -13.81 -6.28
C ALA A 382 -3.70 -12.96 -6.26
N TRP A 383 -3.93 -12.16 -7.32
CA TRP A 383 -5.03 -11.19 -7.39
C TRP A 383 -6.43 -11.71 -6.99
N PRO A 384 -6.85 -12.98 -7.25
CA PRO A 384 -8.17 -13.45 -6.82
C PRO A 384 -8.23 -13.83 -5.33
N PHE A 385 -7.09 -13.97 -4.68
CA PHE A 385 -6.96 -14.54 -3.33
C PHE A 385 -6.55 -13.51 -2.29
N LEU A 386 -6.36 -12.25 -2.68
CA LEU A 386 -5.88 -11.19 -1.78
C LEU A 386 -6.89 -10.81 -0.69
N VAL A 387 -8.19 -11.00 -0.95
CA VAL A 387 -9.29 -10.62 -0.06
C VAL A 387 -10.42 -11.66 -0.14
N PRO A 388 -11.32 -11.73 0.86
CA PRO A 388 -12.47 -12.62 0.82
C PRO A 388 -13.34 -12.37 -0.43
N VAL A 389 -13.92 -13.45 -0.98
CA VAL A 389 -14.87 -13.35 -2.10
C VAL A 389 -16.11 -12.57 -1.66
N ASN A 390 -16.44 -11.48 -2.33
CA ASN A 390 -17.59 -10.68 -1.98
C ASN A 390 -18.91 -11.42 -2.30
N ARG A 391 -19.80 -11.54 -1.30
CA ARG A 391 -21.11 -12.19 -1.44
C ARG A 391 -22.01 -11.47 -2.44
N ASP A 392 -21.88 -10.15 -2.55
CA ASP A 392 -22.71 -9.36 -3.46
C ASP A 392 -22.31 -9.57 -4.93
N ASP A 393 -21.03 -9.90 -5.17
CA ASP A 393 -20.49 -10.16 -6.51
C ASP A 393 -20.68 -11.62 -6.92
N VAL A 394 -20.64 -12.55 -5.95
CA VAL A 394 -20.75 -14.00 -6.17
C VAL A 394 -21.74 -14.62 -5.18
N ALA A 395 -23.02 -14.57 -5.53
CA ALA A 395 -24.14 -14.84 -4.62
C ALA A 395 -24.15 -16.25 -4.00
N ASP A 396 -23.81 -17.28 -4.78
CA ASP A 396 -23.86 -18.69 -4.36
C ASP A 396 -22.53 -19.20 -3.78
N TYR A 397 -21.47 -18.37 -3.75
CA TYR A 397 -20.12 -18.80 -3.35
C TYR A 397 -20.11 -19.45 -1.96
N TYR A 398 -20.71 -18.79 -0.97
CA TYR A 398 -20.76 -19.26 0.41
C TYR A 398 -21.79 -20.40 0.63
N GLU A 399 -22.61 -20.70 -0.37
CA GLU A 399 -23.46 -21.89 -0.37
C GLU A 399 -22.67 -23.13 -0.81
N VAL A 400 -21.71 -22.96 -1.72
CA VAL A 400 -20.86 -24.03 -2.26
C VAL A 400 -19.60 -24.25 -1.41
N ILE A 401 -18.95 -23.16 -0.98
CA ILE A 401 -17.73 -23.15 -0.18
C ILE A 401 -18.08 -22.93 1.29
N LYS A 402 -17.80 -23.95 2.11
CA LYS A 402 -18.19 -23.98 3.54
C LYS A 402 -17.13 -23.40 4.47
N GLU A 403 -15.86 -23.50 4.07
CA GLU A 403 -14.72 -23.00 4.83
C GLU A 403 -13.95 -22.01 3.94
N PRO A 404 -14.43 -20.76 3.80
CA PRO A 404 -13.75 -19.76 2.98
C PRO A 404 -12.39 -19.39 3.59
N MET A 405 -11.41 -19.12 2.73
CA MET A 405 -10.07 -18.67 3.13
C MET A 405 -9.48 -17.78 2.02
N ASP A 406 -8.68 -16.81 2.42
CA ASP A 406 -7.98 -15.86 1.56
C ASP A 406 -6.71 -15.34 2.26
N LEU A 407 -5.81 -14.71 1.50
CA LEU A 407 -4.50 -14.27 1.99
C LEU A 407 -4.58 -13.12 3.01
N SER A 408 -5.62 -12.28 3.00
CA SER A 408 -5.79 -11.26 4.05
C SER A 408 -6.34 -11.85 5.35
N THR A 409 -7.19 -12.88 5.26
CA THR A 409 -7.60 -13.66 6.44
C THR A 409 -6.40 -14.38 7.05
N MET A 410 -5.53 -14.97 6.22
CA MET A 410 -4.27 -15.56 6.69
C MET A 410 -3.34 -14.53 7.34
N GLU A 411 -3.23 -13.32 6.80
CA GLU A 411 -2.46 -12.21 7.40
C GLU A 411 -2.95 -11.91 8.82
N ASN A 412 -4.26 -11.73 9.00
CA ASN A 412 -4.86 -11.49 10.31
C ASN A 412 -4.62 -12.65 11.30
N LYS A 413 -4.69 -13.90 10.80
CA LYS A 413 -4.43 -15.10 11.62
C LYS A 413 -2.96 -15.16 12.06
N LEU A 414 -2.04 -14.84 11.16
CA LEU A 414 -0.60 -14.80 11.47
C LEU A 414 -0.27 -13.73 12.51
N GLU A 415 -0.77 -12.50 12.33
CA GLU A 415 -0.57 -11.39 13.29
C GLU A 415 -1.14 -11.71 14.69
N ALA A 416 -2.19 -12.53 14.75
CA ALA A 416 -2.82 -12.99 15.98
C ALA A 416 -2.22 -14.29 16.56
N ASP A 417 -1.06 -14.73 16.06
CA ASP A 417 -0.35 -15.96 16.48
C ASP A 417 -1.18 -17.24 16.38
N GLN A 418 -2.07 -17.32 15.38
CA GLN A 418 -2.95 -18.48 15.14
C GLN A 418 -2.31 -19.55 14.23
N TYR A 419 -1.02 -19.44 13.94
CA TYR A 419 -0.24 -20.45 13.21
C TYR A 419 0.92 -20.95 14.08
N PRO A 420 0.64 -21.82 15.07
CA PRO A 420 1.68 -22.36 15.95
C PRO A 420 2.68 -23.22 15.18
N THR A 421 2.28 -23.82 14.06
CA THR A 421 3.15 -24.62 13.19
C THR A 421 2.98 -24.25 11.71
N PRO A 422 4.02 -24.44 10.86
CA PRO A 422 3.93 -24.16 9.44
C PRO A 422 2.85 -24.95 8.72
N GLU A 423 2.54 -26.16 9.18
CA GLU A 423 1.50 -27.02 8.63
C GLU A 423 0.10 -26.40 8.74
N GLU A 424 -0.17 -25.61 9.79
CA GLU A 424 -1.43 -24.89 9.92
C GLU A 424 -1.55 -23.77 8.86
N PHE A 425 -0.45 -23.06 8.61
CA PHE A 425 -0.40 -22.04 7.55
C PHE A 425 -0.56 -22.68 6.16
N ILE A 426 0.16 -23.79 5.90
CA ILE A 426 0.10 -24.53 4.63
C ILE A 426 -1.31 -25.06 4.39
N ARG A 427 -2.00 -25.53 5.44
CA ARG A 427 -3.39 -26.00 5.35
C ARG A 427 -4.33 -24.91 4.88
N ASP A 428 -4.24 -23.71 5.45
CA ASP A 428 -5.05 -22.57 5.05
C ASP A 428 -4.69 -22.10 3.64
N ALA A 429 -3.40 -22.02 3.29
CA ALA A 429 -2.96 -21.69 1.93
C ALA A 429 -3.50 -22.70 0.90
N THR A 430 -3.42 -23.98 1.21
CA THR A 430 -3.95 -25.07 0.38
C THR A 430 -5.48 -24.99 0.27
N LEU A 431 -6.16 -24.60 1.33
CA LEU A 431 -7.60 -24.38 1.34
C LEU A 431 -8.02 -23.25 0.38
N VAL A 432 -7.23 -22.16 0.28
CA VAL A 432 -7.45 -21.11 -0.73
C VAL A 432 -7.50 -21.71 -2.14
N PHE A 433 -6.51 -22.53 -2.50
CA PHE A 433 -6.39 -23.12 -3.83
C PHE A 433 -7.47 -24.16 -4.11
N ASN A 434 -7.76 -25.01 -3.12
CA ASN A 434 -8.78 -26.05 -3.24
C ASN A 434 -10.20 -25.47 -3.33
N ASN A 435 -10.51 -24.44 -2.55
CA ASN A 435 -11.78 -23.72 -2.68
C ASN A 435 -11.93 -23.09 -4.06
N CYS A 436 -10.85 -22.49 -4.59
CA CYS A 436 -10.86 -21.94 -5.93
C CYS A 436 -11.19 -23.00 -6.98
N ARG A 437 -10.51 -24.15 -6.96
CA ARG A 437 -10.75 -25.26 -7.91
C ARG A 437 -12.09 -25.98 -7.71
N LYS A 438 -12.61 -26.00 -6.48
CA LYS A 438 -13.93 -26.57 -6.19
C LYS A 438 -15.06 -25.72 -6.78
N TYR A 439 -14.92 -24.40 -6.72
CA TYR A 439 -15.94 -23.48 -7.23
C TYR A 439 -15.78 -23.19 -8.72
N ASN A 440 -14.55 -23.11 -9.23
CA ASN A 440 -14.26 -22.70 -10.61
C ASN A 440 -13.83 -23.87 -11.50
N ASN A 441 -14.24 -23.86 -12.76
CA ASN A 441 -13.77 -24.82 -13.76
C ASN A 441 -12.26 -24.63 -14.04
N GLU A 442 -11.54 -25.73 -14.33
CA GLU A 442 -10.08 -25.74 -14.57
C GLU A 442 -9.62 -24.82 -15.71
N SER A 443 -10.48 -24.58 -16.71
CA SER A 443 -10.16 -23.69 -17.83
C SER A 443 -10.13 -22.20 -17.47
N THR A 444 -10.72 -21.84 -16.33
CA THR A 444 -10.87 -20.44 -15.89
C THR A 444 -9.53 -19.80 -15.53
N PRO A 445 -9.41 -18.46 -15.66
CA PRO A 445 -8.26 -17.72 -15.15
C PRO A 445 -8.01 -17.95 -13.65
N TYR A 446 -9.07 -18.13 -12.86
CA TYR A 446 -9.01 -18.38 -11.42
C TYR A 446 -8.31 -19.70 -11.08
N ALA A 447 -8.76 -20.81 -11.69
CA ALA A 447 -8.15 -22.12 -11.47
C ALA A 447 -6.68 -22.15 -11.94
N LYS A 448 -6.37 -21.50 -13.07
CA LYS A 448 -4.99 -21.33 -13.56
C LYS A 448 -4.13 -20.54 -12.57
N SER A 449 -4.66 -19.47 -11.99
CA SER A 449 -3.99 -18.67 -10.97
C SER A 449 -3.73 -19.48 -9.69
N ALA A 450 -4.71 -20.26 -9.22
CA ALA A 450 -4.54 -21.15 -8.08
C ALA A 450 -3.39 -22.13 -8.28
N THR A 451 -3.35 -22.82 -9.43
CA THR A 451 -2.28 -23.76 -9.77
C THR A 451 -0.90 -23.10 -9.83
N LYS A 452 -0.81 -21.88 -10.38
CA LYS A 452 0.46 -21.14 -10.44
C LYS A 452 0.94 -20.72 -9.05
N LEU A 453 0.04 -20.17 -8.23
CA LEU A 453 0.39 -19.67 -6.91
C LEU A 453 0.71 -20.82 -5.94
N GLU A 454 -0.01 -21.93 -6.01
CA GLU A 454 0.29 -23.13 -5.24
C GLU A 454 1.67 -23.72 -5.60
N LYS A 455 1.99 -23.80 -6.90
CA LYS A 455 3.33 -24.22 -7.33
C LYS A 455 4.42 -23.31 -6.79
N PHE A 456 4.20 -21.99 -6.82
CA PHE A 456 5.12 -21.01 -6.27
C PHE A 456 5.28 -21.17 -4.75
N MET A 457 4.18 -21.37 -4.01
CA MET A 457 4.22 -21.66 -2.57
C MET A 457 5.13 -22.85 -2.26
N TRP A 458 4.95 -23.98 -2.95
CA TRP A 458 5.77 -25.17 -2.74
C TRP A 458 7.25 -24.96 -3.11
N GLN A 459 7.54 -24.11 -4.09
CA GLN A 459 8.92 -23.73 -4.40
C GLN A 459 9.56 -22.93 -3.25
N GLN A 460 8.83 -21.97 -2.67
CA GLN A 460 9.32 -21.19 -1.53
C GLN A 460 9.50 -22.06 -0.28
N LEU A 461 8.55 -22.97 0.00
CA LEU A 461 8.65 -23.90 1.13
C LEU A 461 9.85 -24.85 1.01
N LYS A 462 10.19 -25.29 -0.20
CA LYS A 462 11.38 -26.12 -0.45
C LYS A 462 12.70 -25.37 -0.26
N ALA A 463 12.71 -24.06 -0.49
CA ALA A 463 13.89 -23.23 -0.28
C ALA A 463 14.22 -23.07 1.21
N VAL A 464 13.27 -23.34 2.10
CA VAL A 464 13.47 -23.38 3.55
C VAL A 464 13.84 -24.82 3.96
N PRO A 465 15.11 -25.09 4.35
CA PRO A 465 15.56 -26.46 4.65
C PRO A 465 14.68 -27.17 5.68
N GLU A 466 14.24 -26.44 6.71
CA GLU A 466 13.41 -26.93 7.81
C GLU A 466 12.02 -27.38 7.35
N TRP A 467 11.49 -26.87 6.24
CA TRP A 467 10.13 -27.12 5.75
C TRP A 467 10.08 -27.92 4.45
N SER A 468 11.25 -28.26 3.89
CA SER A 468 11.39 -29.00 2.64
C SER A 468 10.65 -30.34 2.61
N HIS A 469 10.43 -30.96 3.78
CA HIS A 469 9.74 -32.23 3.96
C HIS A 469 8.21 -32.11 4.09
N LEU A 470 7.66 -30.88 4.13
CA LEU A 470 6.22 -30.64 4.31
C LEU A 470 5.42 -30.75 3.00
N GLU A 471 6.09 -30.86 1.86
CA GLU A 471 5.39 -31.11 0.58
C GLU A 471 4.84 -32.54 0.59
N PRO A 472 3.53 -32.74 0.37
CA PRO A 472 2.96 -34.07 0.30
C PRO A 472 3.51 -34.84 -0.91
N GLU A 473 3.92 -36.10 -0.69
CA GLU A 473 4.28 -37.01 -1.78
C GLU A 473 3.06 -37.20 -2.71
N LYS A 474 3.28 -37.07 -4.02
CA LYS A 474 2.24 -37.11 -5.05
C LYS A 474 1.67 -38.50 -5.33
#